data_AF-A0A1M3H288-F1
#
_entry.id   AF-A0A1M3H288-F1
#
_cell.length_a   1.000
_cell.length_b   1.000
_cell.length_c   1.000
_cell.angle_alpha   90.00
_cell.angle_beta   90.00
_cell.angle_gamma   90.00
#
_symmetry.space_group_name_H-M   'P 1'
#
loop_
_entity.id
_entity.type
_entity.pdbx_description
1 polymer ?
#
loop_
_entity_poly.entity_id
_entity_poly.type
_entity_poly.pdbx_seq_one_letter_code
_entity_poly.pdbx_strand_id
1 'polypeptide(L)'
;MALSEKFSCYGVDSYNLYSKNLIRDLNKLAEYYLVHIESVMKDTGQSNYLFLGWSLGGQIALEISSILESKGYNDTKVYLLDTKLKYYSDNSHALYQTEKDNYLSKLASQGFDISYIHKVAKLLDVENNIQHQKITSELAFTKIALLKAMQIEVQPIPADNLSSYIEVSNHNIERAVKNASNLKIINVYDASHTTILKKESLILSELTA
;
A
#
# COMPACT_ATOMS: atom_id res chain seq x y z
N MET A 1 -11.21 -11.92 -14.12
CA MET A 1 -11.28 -10.92 -15.21
C MET A 1 -12.44 -9.94 -14.94
N ALA A 2 -12.61 -9.46 -13.70
CA ALA A 2 -13.81 -8.68 -13.30
C ALA A 2 -13.73 -7.18 -13.59
N LEU A 3 -12.51 -6.61 -13.71
CA LEU A 3 -12.29 -5.17 -13.90
C LEU A 3 -12.12 -4.76 -15.37
N SER A 4 -11.64 -5.68 -16.23
CA SER A 4 -11.27 -5.38 -17.63
C SER A 4 -12.45 -5.00 -18.52
N GLU A 5 -13.67 -5.33 -18.13
CA GLU A 5 -14.89 -4.93 -18.85
C GLU A 5 -15.21 -3.44 -18.66
N LYS A 6 -14.75 -2.82 -17.56
CA LYS A 6 -15.06 -1.43 -17.20
C LYS A 6 -13.83 -0.52 -17.15
N PHE A 7 -12.64 -1.09 -16.97
CA PHE A 7 -11.41 -0.34 -16.77
C PHE A 7 -10.28 -0.88 -17.66
N SER A 8 -9.47 0.03 -18.18
CA SER A 8 -8.13 -0.30 -18.69
C SER A 8 -7.16 -0.38 -17.51
N CYS A 9 -6.91 -1.60 -17.02
CA CYS A 9 -6.08 -1.82 -15.83
C CYS A 9 -4.61 -2.04 -16.19
N TYR A 10 -3.73 -1.27 -15.56
CA TYR A 10 -2.28 -1.45 -15.64
C TYR A 10 -1.73 -1.82 -14.28
N GLY A 11 -1.09 -2.99 -14.20
CA GLY A 11 -0.38 -3.43 -12.99
C GLY A 11 1.03 -2.86 -12.96
N VAL A 12 1.44 -2.30 -11.83
CA VAL A 12 2.82 -1.88 -11.59
C VAL A 12 3.49 -2.94 -10.73
N ASP A 13 4.48 -3.64 -11.30
CA ASP A 13 5.27 -4.63 -10.57
C ASP A 13 6.40 -3.97 -9.77
N SER A 14 6.88 -4.64 -8.73
CA SER A 14 7.89 -4.10 -7.81
C SER A 14 9.24 -3.93 -8.50
N TYR A 15 9.67 -2.68 -8.68
CA TYR A 15 11.00 -2.35 -9.20
C TYR A 15 12.13 -3.03 -8.39
N ASN A 16 12.02 -2.99 -7.07
CA ASN A 16 13.04 -3.53 -6.16
C ASN A 16 13.15 -5.05 -6.22
N LEU A 17 12.13 -5.76 -6.71
CA LEU A 17 12.19 -7.21 -6.89
C LEU A 17 13.16 -7.62 -8.02
N TYR A 18 13.31 -6.78 -9.05
CA TYR A 18 14.10 -7.10 -10.25
C TYR A 18 15.36 -6.26 -10.41
N SER A 19 15.49 -5.16 -9.67
CA SER A 19 16.65 -4.27 -9.75
C SER A 19 17.78 -4.64 -8.79
N LYS A 20 19.03 -4.40 -9.22
CA LYS A 20 20.20 -4.42 -8.32
C LYS A 20 20.33 -3.13 -7.51
N ASN A 21 19.87 -2.01 -8.08
CA ASN A 21 19.96 -0.69 -7.47
C ASN A 21 18.65 -0.38 -6.77
N LEU A 22 18.49 -0.85 -5.53
CA LEU A 22 17.25 -0.72 -4.79
C LEU A 22 16.94 0.75 -4.49
N ILE A 23 15.72 1.18 -4.80
CA ILE A 23 15.20 2.49 -4.39
C ILE A 23 14.63 2.33 -2.98
N ARG A 24 15.21 3.07 -2.03
CA ARG A 24 14.84 3.02 -0.60
C ARG A 24 13.97 4.18 -0.16
N ASP A 25 13.82 5.19 -1.01
CA ASP A 25 13.10 6.41 -0.73
C ASP A 25 11.71 6.33 -1.38
N LEU A 26 10.66 6.55 -0.59
CA LEU A 26 9.27 6.43 -1.02
C LEU A 26 8.96 7.41 -2.15
N ASN A 27 9.39 8.66 -2.00
CA ASN A 27 9.17 9.71 -2.99
C ASN A 27 9.87 9.37 -4.31
N LYS A 28 11.14 8.96 -4.28
CA LYS A 28 11.86 8.53 -5.49
C LYS A 28 11.24 7.30 -6.16
N LEU A 29 10.72 6.36 -5.37
CA LEU A 29 10.05 5.18 -5.92
C LEU A 29 8.72 5.56 -6.59
N ALA A 30 7.96 6.47 -5.97
CA ALA A 30 6.73 7.01 -6.54
C ALA A 30 7.00 7.82 -7.82
N GLU A 31 8.03 8.67 -7.84
CA GLU A 31 8.48 9.38 -9.05
C GLU A 31 8.83 8.41 -10.18
N TYR A 32 9.59 7.35 -9.87
CA TYR A 32 9.94 6.31 -10.84
C TYR A 32 8.69 5.68 -11.46
N TYR A 33 7.72 5.26 -10.64
CA TYR A 33 6.48 4.68 -11.17
C TYR A 33 5.63 5.70 -11.92
N LEU A 34 5.57 6.95 -11.46
CA LEU A 34 4.80 8.01 -12.10
C LEU A 34 5.29 8.27 -13.53
N VAL A 35 6.61 8.26 -13.79
CA VAL A 35 7.15 8.39 -15.15
C VAL A 35 6.60 7.32 -16.09
N HIS A 36 6.52 6.07 -15.63
CA HIS A 36 5.96 4.97 -16.43
C HIS A 36 4.45 5.10 -16.60
N ILE A 37 3.73 5.51 -15.55
CA ILE A 37 2.28 5.76 -15.60
C ILE A 37 1.98 6.89 -16.60
N GLU A 38 2.70 8.02 -16.54
CA GLU A 38 2.53 9.16 -17.45
C GLU A 38 2.80 8.76 -18.91
N SER A 39 3.77 7.87 -19.16
CA SER A 39 3.98 7.30 -20.51
C SER A 39 2.75 6.54 -21.01
N VAL A 40 2.19 5.66 -20.18
CA VAL A 40 0.99 4.88 -20.54
C VAL A 40 -0.23 5.78 -20.73
N MET A 41 -0.42 6.78 -19.84
CA MET A 41 -1.49 7.76 -19.97
C MET A 41 -1.42 8.51 -21.30
N LYS A 42 -0.22 8.96 -21.68
CA LYS A 42 0.01 9.63 -22.97
C LYS A 42 -0.32 8.71 -24.15
N ASP A 43 0.15 7.47 -24.12
CA ASP A 43 -0.05 6.51 -25.23
C ASP A 43 -1.52 6.10 -25.38
N THR A 44 -2.28 6.11 -24.29
CA THR A 44 -3.70 5.74 -24.26
C THR A 44 -4.66 6.92 -24.36
N GLY A 45 -4.16 8.15 -24.31
CA GLY A 45 -4.96 9.37 -24.28
C GLY A 45 -5.79 9.56 -23.01
N GLN A 46 -5.43 8.90 -21.90
CA GLN A 46 -6.11 9.05 -20.62
C GLN A 46 -5.59 10.25 -19.84
N SER A 47 -6.49 10.94 -19.14
CA SER A 47 -6.17 12.17 -18.37
C SER A 47 -6.48 12.07 -16.88
N ASN A 48 -7.19 11.03 -16.45
CA ASN A 48 -7.69 10.89 -15.08
C ASN A 48 -6.91 9.81 -14.34
N TYR A 49 -6.42 10.15 -13.15
CA TYR A 49 -5.65 9.23 -12.32
C TYR A 49 -6.56 8.52 -11.33
N LEU A 50 -6.66 7.20 -11.48
CA LEU A 50 -7.30 6.32 -10.51
C LEU A 50 -6.28 5.26 -10.09
N PHE A 51 -5.96 5.25 -8.79
CA PHE A 51 -5.06 4.27 -8.20
C PHE A 51 -5.82 3.29 -7.31
N LEU A 52 -5.44 2.02 -7.39
CA LEU A 52 -5.86 0.96 -6.48
C LEU A 52 -4.60 0.35 -5.88
N GLY A 53 -4.45 0.43 -4.56
CA GLY A 53 -3.25 -0.05 -3.87
C GLY A 53 -3.60 -0.90 -2.66
N TRP A 54 -2.94 -2.05 -2.55
CA TRP A 54 -3.03 -2.92 -1.38
C TRP A 54 -1.77 -2.77 -0.52
N SER A 55 -1.95 -2.67 0.80
CA SER A 55 -0.83 -2.61 1.75
C SER A 55 0.17 -1.51 1.36
N LEU A 56 1.46 -1.83 1.22
CA LEU A 56 2.50 -0.89 0.75
C LEU A 56 2.15 -0.22 -0.58
N GLY A 57 1.48 -0.92 -1.50
CA GLY A 57 1.04 -0.36 -2.78
C GLY A 57 0.07 0.82 -2.60
N GLY A 58 -0.75 0.82 -1.55
CA GLY A 58 -1.62 1.95 -1.22
C GLY A 58 -0.83 3.17 -0.74
N GLN A 59 0.21 2.97 0.06
CA GLN A 59 1.11 4.05 0.49
C GLN A 59 1.85 4.67 -0.70
N ILE A 60 2.33 3.84 -1.63
CA ILE A 60 2.95 4.31 -2.88
C ILE A 60 1.93 5.10 -3.72
N ALA A 61 0.68 4.64 -3.83
CA ALA A 61 -0.37 5.36 -4.54
C ALA A 61 -0.68 6.73 -3.93
N LEU A 62 -0.67 6.85 -2.60
CA LEU A 62 -0.82 8.13 -1.91
C LEU A 62 0.36 9.07 -2.20
N GLU A 63 1.59 8.55 -2.22
CA GLU A 63 2.77 9.36 -2.56
C GLU A 63 2.72 9.84 -4.02
N ILE A 64 2.36 8.97 -4.96
CA ILE A 64 2.16 9.37 -6.37
C ILE A 64 1.11 10.48 -6.46
N SER A 65 0.02 10.36 -5.69
CA SER A 65 -1.04 11.38 -5.66
C SER A 65 -0.56 12.71 -5.08
N SER A 66 0.35 12.68 -4.10
CA SER A 66 0.98 13.89 -3.54
C SER A 66 1.85 14.59 -4.59
N ILE A 67 2.64 13.81 -5.34
CA ILE A 67 3.43 14.35 -6.46
C ILE A 67 2.51 14.96 -7.54
N LEU A 68 1.42 14.28 -7.89
CA LEU A 68 0.44 14.77 -8.87
C LEU A 68 -0.25 16.07 -8.43
N GLU A 69 -0.70 16.17 -7.17
CA GLU A 69 -1.27 17.41 -6.64
C GLU A 69 -0.28 18.58 -6.69
N SER A 70 1.00 18.32 -6.38
CA SER A 70 2.05 19.35 -6.48
C SER A 70 2.27 19.85 -7.91
N LYS A 71 1.96 19.01 -8.92
CA LYS A 71 1.96 19.37 -10.35
C LYS A 71 0.65 20.01 -10.82
N GLY A 72 -0.34 20.18 -9.93
CA GLY A 72 -1.64 20.80 -10.23
C GLY A 72 -2.76 19.82 -10.63
N TYR A 73 -2.53 18.50 -10.55
CA TYR A 73 -3.56 17.50 -10.81
C TYR A 73 -4.43 17.28 -9.56
N ASN A 74 -5.62 17.88 -9.55
CA ASN A 74 -6.48 17.94 -8.38
C ASN A 74 -7.68 16.96 -8.43
N ASP A 75 -7.78 16.10 -9.44
CA ASP A 75 -8.88 15.13 -9.60
C ASP A 75 -8.37 13.67 -9.55
N THR A 76 -7.47 13.40 -8.60
CA THR A 76 -6.93 12.05 -8.38
C THR A 76 -7.84 11.26 -7.44
N LYS A 77 -8.08 9.97 -7.75
CA LYS A 77 -8.81 9.03 -6.89
C LYS A 77 -7.88 7.90 -6.43
N VAL A 78 -7.91 7.58 -5.14
CA VAL A 78 -7.12 6.51 -4.53
C VAL A 78 -8.03 5.56 -3.76
N TYR A 79 -7.96 4.29 -4.12
CA TYR A 79 -8.63 3.19 -3.43
C TYR A 79 -7.59 2.37 -2.69
N LEU A 80 -7.72 2.33 -1.37
CA LEU A 80 -6.80 1.67 -0.46
C LEU A 80 -7.42 0.36 0.02
N LEU A 81 -6.75 -0.75 -0.23
CA LEU A 81 -7.12 -2.06 0.28
C LEU A 81 -6.26 -2.35 1.51
N ASP A 82 -6.88 -2.25 2.68
CA ASP A 82 -6.26 -2.51 4.00
C ASP A 82 -4.88 -1.86 4.18
N THR A 83 -4.69 -0.66 3.64
CA THR A 83 -3.44 0.09 3.72
C THR A 83 -3.30 0.72 5.10
N LYS A 84 -2.09 0.68 5.66
CA LYS A 84 -1.73 1.28 6.96
C LYS A 84 -0.52 2.17 6.80
N LEU A 85 -0.64 3.43 7.20
CA LEU A 85 0.52 4.33 7.30
C LEU A 85 1.22 4.07 8.64
N LYS A 86 2.41 3.47 8.55
CA LYS A 86 3.24 3.17 9.71
C LYS A 86 4.17 4.34 9.98
N TYR A 87 4.41 4.58 11.26
CA TYR A 87 5.42 5.52 11.74
C TYR A 87 6.28 4.78 12.74
N TYR A 88 7.58 5.07 12.76
CA TYR A 88 8.48 4.43 13.72
C TYR A 88 7.94 4.62 15.14
N SER A 89 7.78 3.49 15.84
CA SER A 89 7.56 3.42 17.27
C SER A 89 8.70 2.62 17.90
N ASP A 90 8.97 2.83 19.18
CA ASP A 90 10.14 2.25 19.86
C ASP A 90 10.17 0.71 19.81
N ASN A 91 9.01 0.04 19.72
CA ASN A 91 8.89 -1.42 19.63
C ASN A 91 8.84 -1.99 18.20
N SER A 92 8.77 -1.14 17.17
CA SER A 92 8.57 -1.56 15.78
C SER A 92 9.75 -2.36 15.21
N HIS A 93 10.97 -2.06 15.66
CA HIS A 93 12.18 -2.70 15.13
C HIS A 93 12.32 -4.16 15.59
N ALA A 94 12.12 -4.45 16.88
CA ALA A 94 12.28 -5.80 17.41
C ALA A 94 11.22 -6.78 16.87
N LEU A 95 9.98 -6.31 16.74
CA LEU A 95 8.89 -7.07 16.12
C LEU A 95 9.21 -7.38 14.65
N TYR A 96 9.62 -6.36 13.89
CA TYR A 96 10.01 -6.53 12.49
C TYR A 96 11.14 -7.56 12.31
N GLN A 97 12.21 -7.49 13.12
CA GLN A 97 13.32 -8.44 13.01
C GLN A 97 12.85 -9.87 13.29
N THR A 98 11.99 -10.06 14.30
CA THR A 98 11.42 -11.37 14.62
C THR A 98 10.58 -11.91 13.46
N GLU A 99 9.71 -11.09 12.87
CA GLU A 99 8.88 -11.47 11.71
C GLU A 99 9.74 -11.82 10.49
N LYS A 100 10.77 -11.00 10.23
CA LYS A 100 11.73 -11.21 9.14
C LYS A 100 12.47 -12.54 9.33
N ASP A 101 13.05 -12.78 10.50
CA ASP A 101 13.81 -14.01 10.79
C ASP A 101 12.95 -15.26 10.67
N ASN A 102 11.72 -15.21 11.17
CA ASN A 102 10.75 -16.30 11.03
C ASN A 102 10.44 -16.58 9.56
N TYR A 103 10.24 -15.54 8.75
CA TYR A 103 9.96 -15.70 7.32
C TYR A 103 11.16 -16.25 6.55
N LEU A 104 12.38 -15.74 6.81
CA LEU A 104 13.59 -16.24 6.17
C LEU A 104 13.89 -17.69 6.58
N SER A 105 13.65 -18.05 7.84
CA SER A 105 13.78 -19.44 8.33
C SER A 105 12.78 -20.38 7.64
N LYS A 106 11.55 -19.91 7.38
CA LYS A 106 10.56 -20.66 6.62
C LYS A 106 11.00 -20.88 5.17
N LEU A 107 11.61 -19.88 4.52
CA LEU A 107 12.15 -20.06 3.17
C LEU A 107 13.31 -21.07 3.17
N ALA A 108 14.18 -21.02 4.17
CA ALA A 108 15.26 -22.01 4.32
C ALA A 108 14.71 -23.43 4.49
N SER A 109 13.68 -23.63 5.33
CA SER A 109 13.08 -24.95 5.55
C SER A 109 12.31 -25.49 4.33
N GLN A 110 11.87 -24.60 3.44
CA GLN A 110 11.26 -24.94 2.15
C GLN A 110 12.29 -25.26 1.06
N GLY A 111 13.60 -25.18 1.35
CA GLY A 111 14.67 -25.55 0.43
C GLY A 111 15.03 -24.46 -0.59
N PHE A 112 14.68 -23.20 -0.35
CA PHE A 112 15.12 -22.09 -1.20
C PHE A 112 16.63 -21.86 -1.07
N ASP A 113 17.27 -21.49 -2.17
CA ASP A 113 18.71 -21.21 -2.22
C ASP A 113 19.11 -20.00 -1.36
N ILE A 114 20.29 -20.06 -0.74
CA ILE A 114 20.76 -19.02 0.18
C ILE A 114 20.94 -17.66 -0.50
N SER A 115 21.30 -17.61 -1.78
CA SER A 115 21.40 -16.36 -2.54
C SER A 115 20.02 -15.72 -2.73
N TYR A 116 18.98 -16.53 -2.94
CA TYR A 116 17.60 -16.07 -3.00
C TYR A 116 17.14 -15.55 -1.64
N ILE A 117 17.40 -16.28 -0.56
CA ILE A 117 17.06 -15.85 0.81
C ILE A 117 17.74 -14.51 1.15
N HIS A 118 19.02 -14.34 0.82
CA HIS A 118 19.71 -13.06 0.99
C HIS A 118 19.11 -11.92 0.17
N LYS A 119 18.66 -12.20 -1.05
CA LYS A 119 17.96 -11.21 -1.88
C LYS A 119 16.64 -10.78 -1.23
N VAL A 120 15.85 -11.74 -0.77
CA VAL A 120 14.58 -11.48 -0.06
C VAL A 120 14.82 -10.70 1.22
N ALA A 121 15.83 -11.06 2.02
CA ALA A 121 16.17 -10.35 3.25
C ALA A 121 16.45 -8.86 2.99
N LYS A 122 17.21 -8.55 1.94
CA LYS A 122 17.50 -7.16 1.52
C LYS A 122 16.24 -6.44 1.04
N LEU A 123 15.37 -7.11 0.28
CA LEU A 123 14.11 -6.54 -0.20
C LEU A 123 13.20 -6.17 0.98
N LEU A 124 13.05 -7.07 1.94
CA LEU A 124 12.28 -6.83 3.16
C LEU A 124 12.81 -5.62 3.94
N ASP A 125 14.13 -5.44 4.02
CA ASP A 125 14.71 -4.26 4.69
C ASP A 125 14.37 -2.96 3.97
N VAL A 126 14.37 -3.00 2.64
CA VAL A 126 14.02 -1.84 1.81
C VAL A 126 12.54 -1.51 1.93
N GLU A 127 11.65 -2.49 1.81
CA GLU A 127 10.21 -2.29 1.99
C GLU A 127 9.89 -1.83 3.41
N ASN A 128 10.59 -2.37 4.42
CA ASN A 128 10.47 -1.92 5.79
C ASN A 128 10.93 -0.48 5.99
N ASN A 129 11.95 -0.03 5.26
CA ASN A 129 12.35 1.38 5.32
C ASN A 129 11.30 2.29 4.64
N ILE A 130 10.79 1.89 3.48
CA ILE A 130 9.78 2.65 2.73
C ILE A 130 8.48 2.80 3.53
N GLN A 131 7.97 1.72 4.14
CA GLN A 131 6.68 1.75 4.85
C GLN A 131 6.65 2.73 6.04
N HIS A 132 7.81 3.11 6.58
CA HIS A 132 7.91 4.07 7.69
C HIS A 132 8.15 5.52 7.24
N GLN A 133 8.27 5.76 5.94
CA GLN A 133 8.40 7.12 5.40
C GLN A 133 7.02 7.77 5.25
N LYS A 134 6.98 9.09 5.50
CA LYS A 134 5.75 9.86 5.42
C LYS A 134 5.41 10.16 3.96
N ILE A 135 4.13 10.35 3.68
CA ILE A 135 3.70 10.97 2.44
C ILE A 135 4.25 12.41 2.40
N THR A 136 4.81 12.82 1.27
CA THR A 136 5.56 14.08 1.14
C THR A 136 4.71 15.32 1.44
N SER A 137 3.43 15.32 1.06
CA SER A 137 2.49 16.40 1.37
C SER A 137 1.13 15.89 1.81
N GLU A 138 0.41 16.69 2.59
CA GLU A 138 -1.01 16.46 2.88
C GLU A 138 -1.85 16.67 1.61
N LEU A 139 -2.67 15.69 1.27
CA LEU A 139 -3.52 15.68 0.08
C LEU A 139 -4.75 16.56 0.31
N ALA A 140 -4.88 17.62 -0.46
CA ALA A 140 -5.95 18.60 -0.33
C ALA A 140 -7.15 18.28 -1.24
N PHE A 141 -6.92 17.59 -2.35
CA PHE A 141 -7.93 17.41 -3.40
C PHE A 141 -8.24 15.93 -3.69
N THR A 142 -7.24 15.06 -3.54
CA THR A 142 -7.33 13.62 -3.81
C THR A 142 -8.46 12.99 -3.02
N LYS A 143 -9.34 12.27 -3.70
CA LYS A 143 -10.42 11.49 -3.08
C LYS A 143 -9.91 10.12 -2.72
N ILE A 144 -10.05 9.73 -1.45
CA ILE A 144 -9.53 8.50 -0.90
C ILE A 144 -10.67 7.64 -0.37
N ALA A 145 -10.72 6.38 -0.78
CA ALA A 145 -11.59 5.36 -0.20
C ALA A 145 -10.74 4.26 0.43
N LEU A 146 -10.82 4.11 1.76
CA LEU A 146 -10.19 3.01 2.48
C LEU A 146 -11.18 1.87 2.66
N LEU A 147 -10.93 0.75 2.00
CA LEU A 147 -11.55 -0.53 2.31
C LEU A 147 -10.74 -1.16 3.46
N LYS A 148 -11.27 -1.05 4.68
CA LYS A 148 -10.62 -1.51 5.92
C LYS A 148 -11.06 -2.95 6.21
N ALA A 149 -10.13 -3.89 6.18
CA ALA A 149 -10.40 -5.27 6.59
C ALA A 149 -10.59 -5.32 8.12
N MET A 150 -11.62 -6.02 8.58
CA MET A 150 -11.97 -6.06 10.00
C MET A 150 -11.64 -7.40 10.67
N GLN A 151 -11.36 -8.45 9.89
CA GLN A 151 -10.93 -9.73 10.44
C GLN A 151 -9.44 -9.70 10.75
N ILE A 152 -9.12 -10.11 11.97
CA ILE A 152 -7.74 -10.24 12.43
C ILE A 152 -7.25 -11.62 12.03
N GLU A 153 -6.19 -11.66 11.23
CA GLU A 153 -5.41 -12.87 11.04
C GLU A 153 -4.63 -13.12 12.31
N VAL A 154 -5.05 -14.14 13.06
CA VAL A 154 -4.50 -14.45 14.38
C VAL A 154 -3.02 -14.83 14.26
N GLN A 155 -2.13 -13.90 14.60
CA GLN A 155 -0.94 -14.20 15.41
C GLN A 155 -1.37 -14.05 16.88
N PRO A 156 -0.75 -14.72 17.87
CA PRO A 156 -1.12 -14.51 19.26
C PRO A 156 -0.73 -13.09 19.68
N ILE A 157 -1.64 -12.14 19.45
CA ILE A 157 -1.59 -10.81 20.03
C ILE A 157 -2.05 -11.02 21.47
N PRO A 158 -1.20 -10.73 22.48
CA PRO A 158 -1.64 -10.71 23.87
C PRO A 158 -2.92 -9.88 23.97
N ALA A 159 -3.93 -10.33 24.72
CA ALA A 159 -5.25 -9.70 24.77
C ALA A 159 -5.19 -8.19 25.04
N ASP A 160 -4.18 -7.74 25.77
CA ASP A 160 -3.91 -6.34 26.12
C ASP A 160 -3.54 -5.44 24.93
N ASN A 161 -3.12 -6.01 23.79
CA ASN A 161 -2.76 -5.30 22.56
C ASN A 161 -3.83 -5.42 21.46
N LEU A 162 -4.93 -6.13 21.71
CA LEU A 162 -5.99 -6.31 20.72
C LEU A 162 -6.77 -5.01 20.48
N SER A 163 -7.03 -4.25 21.55
CA SER A 163 -7.68 -2.94 21.47
C SER A 163 -6.83 -1.95 20.67
N SER A 164 -5.54 -1.82 20.96
CA SER A 164 -4.64 -0.92 20.20
C SER A 164 -4.46 -1.32 18.73
N TYR A 165 -4.58 -2.61 18.39
CA TYR A 165 -4.54 -3.10 17.01
C TYR A 165 -5.85 -2.79 16.24
N ILE A 166 -7.00 -2.81 16.91
CA ILE A 166 -8.33 -2.50 16.35
C ILE A 166 -8.58 -0.98 16.32
N GLU A 167 -8.06 -0.25 17.32
CA GLU A 167 -8.34 1.16 17.60
C GLU A 167 -7.39 2.15 16.92
N VAL A 168 -6.43 1.73 16.10
CA VAL A 168 -5.71 2.73 15.26
C VAL A 168 -6.74 3.38 14.33
N SER A 169 -7.09 4.63 14.64
CA SER A 169 -8.01 5.47 13.88
C SER A 169 -7.68 5.36 12.40
N ASN A 170 -8.65 4.90 11.60
CA ASN A 170 -8.61 4.80 10.13
C ASN A 170 -7.24 4.43 9.52
N HIS A 171 -6.48 3.53 10.16
CA HIS A 171 -5.13 3.12 9.72
C HIS A 171 -4.12 4.28 9.52
N ASN A 172 -4.30 5.37 10.28
CA ASN A 172 -3.57 6.63 10.17
C ASN A 172 -3.72 7.33 8.80
N ILE A 173 -4.67 6.91 7.95
CA ILE A 173 -4.87 7.54 6.63
C ILE A 173 -5.26 9.01 6.77
N GLU A 174 -5.95 9.38 7.85
CA GLU A 174 -6.31 10.76 8.18
C GLU A 174 -5.10 11.70 8.24
N ARG A 175 -3.88 11.18 8.46
CA ARG A 175 -2.65 11.98 8.50
C ARG A 175 -2.12 12.35 7.12
N ALA A 176 -2.58 11.68 6.06
CA ALA A 176 -2.19 11.98 4.69
C ALA A 176 -3.16 12.94 3.99
N VAL A 177 -4.28 13.30 4.62
CA VAL A 177 -5.35 14.11 4.03
C VAL A 177 -5.54 15.41 4.80
N LYS A 178 -5.63 16.51 4.06
CA LYS A 178 -5.89 17.83 4.64
C LYS A 178 -7.36 18.03 5.01
N ASN A 179 -8.26 17.45 4.22
CA ASN A 179 -9.70 17.55 4.40
C ASN A 179 -10.30 16.17 4.71
N ALA A 180 -10.89 16.01 5.89
CA ALA A 180 -11.51 14.74 6.29
C ALA A 180 -12.63 14.29 5.33
N SER A 181 -13.31 15.23 4.67
CA SER A 181 -14.34 14.94 3.66
C SER A 181 -13.81 14.27 2.39
N ASN A 182 -12.49 14.27 2.18
CA ASN A 182 -11.85 13.53 1.09
C ASN A 182 -11.62 12.05 1.43
N LEU A 183 -11.82 11.64 2.69
CA LEU A 183 -11.60 10.27 3.13
C LEU A 183 -12.93 9.56 3.41
N LYS A 184 -13.23 8.54 2.60
CA LYS A 184 -14.32 7.59 2.82
C LYS A 184 -13.75 6.31 3.44
N ILE A 185 -14.39 5.81 4.50
CA ILE A 185 -14.04 4.54 5.13
C ILE A 185 -15.13 3.50 4.86
N ILE A 186 -14.73 2.32 4.39
CA ILE A 186 -15.60 1.20 4.08
C ILE A 186 -15.11 0.00 4.90
N ASN A 187 -15.84 -0.36 5.96
CA ASN A 187 -15.49 -1.50 6.79
C ASN A 187 -15.90 -2.81 6.09
N VAL A 188 -14.94 -3.70 5.89
CA VAL A 188 -15.12 -5.01 5.25
C VAL A 188 -15.06 -6.09 6.33
N TYR A 189 -16.23 -6.39 6.90
CA TYR A 189 -16.37 -7.25 8.10
C TYR A 189 -15.98 -8.71 7.87
N ASP A 190 -16.07 -9.19 6.64
CA ASP A 190 -15.81 -10.56 6.24
C ASP A 190 -14.48 -10.72 5.48
N ALA A 191 -13.56 -9.78 5.67
CA ALA A 191 -12.21 -9.81 5.10
C ALA A 191 -11.14 -9.52 6.16
N SER A 192 -9.96 -10.06 5.91
CA SER A 192 -8.70 -9.80 6.58
C SER A 192 -7.70 -9.17 5.61
N HIS A 193 -6.52 -8.78 6.09
CA HIS A 193 -5.47 -8.16 5.27
C HIS A 193 -5.13 -8.97 4.00
N THR A 194 -5.06 -10.30 4.10
CA THR A 194 -4.72 -11.19 2.98
C THR A 194 -5.94 -11.62 2.15
N THR A 195 -7.15 -11.52 2.70
CA THR A 195 -8.37 -11.96 2.00
C THR A 195 -9.14 -10.81 1.35
N ILE A 196 -8.81 -9.55 1.64
CA ILE A 196 -9.50 -8.38 1.06
C ILE A 196 -9.43 -8.33 -0.47
N LEU A 197 -8.34 -8.79 -1.08
CA LEU A 197 -8.20 -8.87 -2.54
C LEU A 197 -9.24 -9.80 -3.19
N LYS A 198 -9.80 -10.75 -2.43
CA LYS A 198 -10.85 -11.67 -2.91
C LYS A 198 -12.23 -11.02 -2.91
N LYS A 199 -12.39 -9.80 -2.39
CA LYS A 199 -13.67 -9.06 -2.36
C LYS A 199 -13.93 -8.32 -3.67
N GLU A 200 -13.73 -9.00 -4.80
CA GLU A 200 -13.76 -8.41 -6.15
C GLU A 200 -15.05 -7.63 -6.43
N SER A 201 -16.22 -8.20 -6.09
CA SER A 201 -17.51 -7.54 -6.32
C SER A 201 -17.67 -6.24 -5.54
N LEU A 202 -17.21 -6.21 -4.28
CA LEU A 202 -17.23 -5.02 -3.43
C LEU A 202 -16.24 -3.95 -3.93
N ILE A 203 -15.02 -4.38 -4.26
CA ILE A 203 -14.00 -3.50 -4.83
C ILE A 203 -14.54 -2.86 -6.11
N LEU A 204 -15.15 -3.66 -7.00
CA LEU A 204 -15.72 -3.18 -8.25
C LEU A 204 -16.88 -2.21 -8.03
N SER A 205 -17.78 -2.48 -7.08
CA SER A 205 -18.91 -1.57 -6.81
C SER A 205 -18.42 -0.20 -6.35
N GLU A 206 -17.39 -0.16 -5.49
CA GLU A 206 -16.83 1.09 -4.97
C GLU A 206 -16.03 1.88 -6.02
N LEU A 207 -15.36 1.17 -6.95
CA LEU A 207 -14.67 1.81 -8.07
C LEU A 207 -15.62 2.46 -9.08
N THR A 208 -16.89 2.04 -9.11
CA THR A 208 -17.90 2.52 -10.05
C THR A 208 -18.99 3.39 -9.42
N ALA A 209 -18.91 3.64 -8.11
CA ALA A 209 -19.82 4.50 -7.36
C ALA A 209 -19.48 5.98 -7.54
#